data_AF-A0A528DBD6-F1
#
_entry.id   AF-A0A528DBD6-F1
#
_cell.length_a   1.000
_cell.length_b   1.000
_cell.length_c   1.000
_cell.angle_alpha   90.00
_cell.angle_beta   90.00
_cell.angle_gamma   90.00
#
_symmetry.space_group_name_H-M   'P 1'
#
loop_
_entity.id
_entity.type
_entity.pdbx_description
1 polymer ?
#
loop_
_entity_poly.entity_id
_entity_poly.type
_entity_poly.pdbx_seq_one_letter_code
_entity_poly.pdbx_strand_id
1 'polypeptide(L)'
;YLYGSRLDEPRMQEFIKNFAAYRLDEILGDWKPYADVIHNALERACKRNGVAFSPDDAKMVYERVPTWGPHADVPAGLAKVAKEIPLVILSNAMNAQIMSNVEKLGAPFHAVYTAEQA
;
A
#
# COMPACT_ATOMS: atom_id res chain seq x y z
N TYR A 1 -6.70 14.08 8.64
CA TYR A 1 -6.61 13.42 7.31
C TYR A 1 -6.15 14.42 6.27
N LEU A 2 -5.38 13.99 5.27
CA LEU A 2 -4.79 14.85 4.21
C LEU A 2 -5.81 15.79 3.55
N TYR A 3 -7.03 15.29 3.31
CA TYR A 3 -8.13 16.07 2.73
C TYR A 3 -9.23 16.45 3.73
N GLY A 4 -9.02 16.22 5.03
CA GLY A 4 -10.06 16.38 6.06
C GLY A 4 -10.49 17.84 6.31
N SER A 5 -9.68 18.81 5.87
CA SER A 5 -10.05 20.23 5.85
C SER A 5 -10.76 20.67 4.56
N ARG A 6 -10.79 19.82 3.53
CA ARG A 6 -11.32 20.12 2.19
C ARG A 6 -12.59 19.34 1.85
N LEU A 7 -12.78 18.19 2.50
CA LEU A 7 -13.90 17.27 2.30
C LEU A 7 -14.58 17.02 3.64
N ASP A 8 -15.91 17.13 3.64
CA ASP A 8 -16.73 16.61 4.73
C ASP A 8 -16.78 15.07 4.68
N GLU A 9 -17.31 14.45 5.73
CA GLU A 9 -17.29 12.99 5.89
C GLU A 9 -17.87 12.24 4.67
N PRO A 10 -19.05 12.60 4.11
CA PRO A 10 -19.60 11.89 2.96
C PRO A 10 -18.70 12.00 1.72
N ARG A 11 -18.14 13.18 1.44
CA ARG A 11 -17.23 13.36 0.29
C ARG A 11 -15.89 12.69 0.51
N MET A 12 -15.41 12.60 1.76
CA MET A 12 -14.21 11.86 2.08
C MET A 12 -14.38 10.36 1.82
N GLN A 13 -15.52 9.78 2.21
CA GLN A 13 -15.81 8.36 1.93
C GLN A 13 -15.89 8.10 0.42
N GLU A 14 -16.53 8.98 -0.34
CA GLU A 14 -16.58 8.89 -1.81
C GLU A 14 -15.18 9.07 -2.44
N PHE A 15 -14.36 9.98 -1.91
CA PHE A 15 -12.97 10.14 -2.34
C PHE A 15 -12.15 8.86 -2.13
N ILE A 16 -12.24 8.26 -0.94
CA ILE A 16 -11.55 7.01 -0.60
C ILE A 16 -11.99 5.88 -1.54
N LYS A 17 -13.30 5.77 -1.82
CA LYS A 17 -13.84 4.78 -2.76
C LYS A 17 -13.28 4.96 -4.17
N ASN A 18 -13.27 6.20 -4.68
CA ASN A 18 -12.71 6.51 -5.99
C ASN A 18 -11.20 6.22 -6.06
N PHE A 19 -10.45 6.61 -5.03
CA PHE A 19 -9.02 6.33 -4.95
C PHE A 19 -8.72 4.83 -4.92
N ALA A 20 -9.50 4.03 -4.18
CA ALA A 20 -9.37 2.58 -4.17
C ALA A 20 -9.64 1.95 -5.55
N ALA A 21 -10.69 2.41 -6.25
CA ALA A 21 -11.01 1.93 -7.59
C ALA A 21 -9.93 2.27 -8.62
N TYR A 22 -9.37 3.50 -8.58
CA TYR A 22 -8.30 3.88 -9.50
C TYR A 22 -6.97 3.18 -9.21
N ARG A 23 -6.65 2.87 -7.94
CA ARG A 23 -5.49 2.03 -7.62
C ARG A 23 -5.61 0.63 -8.21
N LEU A 24 -6.81 0.05 -8.20
CA LEU A 24 -7.07 -1.23 -8.85
C LEU A 24 -6.88 -1.11 -10.37
N ASP A 25 -7.45 -0.08 -10.99
CA ASP A 25 -7.32 0.14 -12.43
C ASP A 25 -5.86 0.32 -12.88
N GLU A 26 -5.05 1.05 -12.11
CA GLU A 26 -3.63 1.31 -12.42
C GLU A 26 -2.76 0.03 -12.48
N ILE A 27 -3.18 -1.06 -11.81
CA ILE A 27 -2.45 -2.33 -11.76
C ILE A 27 -2.96 -3.39 -12.75
N LEU A 28 -4.03 -3.10 -13.51
CA LEU A 28 -4.56 -4.03 -14.52
C LEU A 28 -3.81 -3.96 -15.86
N GLY A 29 -2.99 -2.93 -16.07
CA GLY A 29 -2.19 -2.73 -17.29
C GLY A 29 -0.74 -3.18 -17.13
N ASP A 30 0.14 -2.57 -17.93
CA ASP A 30 1.58 -2.81 -17.85
C ASP A 30 2.13 -2.54 -16.45
N TRP A 31 3.14 -3.32 -16.07
CA TRP A 31 3.85 -3.12 -14.82
C TRP A 31 4.39 -1.70 -14.73
N LYS A 32 4.22 -1.08 -13.56
CA LYS A 32 4.79 0.23 -13.22
C LYS A 32 5.16 0.28 -11.74
N PRO A 33 6.12 1.14 -11.35
CA PRO A 33 6.46 1.36 -9.95
C PRO A 33 5.24 1.71 -9.09
N TYR A 34 5.21 1.19 -7.85
CA TYR A 34 4.09 1.43 -6.94
C TYR A 34 3.89 2.93 -6.61
N ALA A 35 4.96 3.73 -6.65
CA ALA A 35 4.86 5.19 -6.50
C ALA A 35 4.00 5.80 -7.61
N ASP A 36 4.14 5.33 -8.85
CA ASP A 36 3.37 5.81 -10.00
C ASP A 36 1.91 5.37 -9.91
N VAL A 37 1.65 4.14 -9.44
CA VAL A 37 0.29 3.67 -9.13
C VAL A 37 -0.42 4.62 -8.15
N ILE A 38 0.26 5.00 -7.06
CA ILE A 38 -0.29 5.91 -6.05
C ILE A 38 -0.49 7.30 -6.62
N HIS A 39 0.49 7.83 -7.34
CA HIS A 39 0.43 9.15 -7.96
C HIS A 39 -0.76 9.26 -8.93
N ASN A 40 -0.82 8.38 -9.92
CA ASN A 40 -1.85 8.41 -10.96
C ASN A 40 -3.25 8.20 -10.38
N ALA A 41 -3.40 7.24 -9.46
CA ALA A 41 -4.69 6.99 -8.82
C ALA A 41 -5.15 8.18 -7.98
N LEU A 42 -4.23 8.86 -7.28
CA LEU A 42 -4.57 10.02 -6.46
C LEU A 42 -4.95 11.24 -7.33
N GLU A 43 -4.21 11.49 -8.41
CA GLU A 43 -4.55 12.52 -9.37
C GLU A 43 -5.94 12.32 -9.96
N ARG A 44 -6.25 11.09 -10.39
CA ARG A 44 -7.59 10.72 -10.92
C ARG A 44 -8.68 10.88 -9.88
N ALA A 45 -8.43 10.49 -8.63
CA ALA A 45 -9.36 10.68 -7.52
C ALA A 45 -9.61 12.17 -7.22
N CYS A 46 -8.56 12.99 -7.16
CA CYS A 46 -8.64 14.45 -7.01
C CYS A 46 -9.49 15.07 -8.12
N LYS A 47 -9.18 14.76 -9.38
CA LYS A 47 -9.93 15.25 -10.54
C LYS A 47 -11.42 14.87 -10.48
N ARG A 48 -11.73 13.61 -10.15
CA ARG A 48 -13.12 13.10 -10.06
C ARG A 48 -13.93 13.80 -8.97
N ASN A 49 -13.29 14.19 -7.86
CA ASN A 49 -13.95 14.74 -6.67
C ASN A 49 -13.84 16.27 -6.57
N GLY A 50 -13.30 16.94 -7.60
CA GLY A 50 -13.14 18.40 -7.61
C GLY A 50 -12.14 18.92 -6.56
N VAL A 51 -11.11 18.14 -6.24
CA VAL A 51 -10.06 18.49 -5.29
C VAL A 51 -8.79 18.84 -6.05
N ALA A 52 -8.09 19.91 -5.63
CA ALA A 52 -6.79 20.24 -6.18
C ALA A 52 -5.78 19.12 -5.88
N PHE A 53 -5.14 18.61 -6.94
CA PHE A 53 -4.07 17.61 -6.84
C PHE A 53 -2.73 18.29 -6.52
N SER A 54 -1.90 17.61 -5.73
CA SER A 54 -0.52 17.98 -5.47
C SER A 54 0.36 16.73 -5.57
N PRO A 55 1.46 16.74 -6.36
CA PRO A 55 2.42 15.65 -6.36
C PRO A 55 3.02 15.35 -4.98
N ASP A 56 3.14 16.37 -4.11
CA ASP A 56 3.62 16.20 -2.74
C ASP A 56 2.62 15.41 -1.87
N ASP A 57 1.31 15.53 -2.15
CA ASP A 57 0.28 14.72 -1.48
C ASP A 57 0.45 13.25 -1.85
N ALA A 58 0.71 12.95 -3.13
CA ALA A 58 0.97 11.60 -3.61
C ALA A 58 2.24 11.00 -2.99
N LYS A 59 3.32 11.79 -2.95
CA LYS A 59 4.57 11.42 -2.31
C LYS A 59 4.36 11.12 -0.82
N MET A 60 3.66 11.98 -0.09
CA MET A 60 3.36 11.78 1.33
C MET A 60 2.53 10.51 1.57
N VAL A 61 1.55 10.20 0.69
CA VAL A 61 0.79 8.95 0.77
C VAL A 61 1.70 7.74 0.56
N TYR A 62 2.58 7.77 -0.46
CA TYR A 62 3.53 6.70 -0.73
C TYR A 62 4.53 6.48 0.43
N GLU A 63 5.11 7.56 0.96
CA GLU A 63 6.06 7.52 2.07
C GLU A 63 5.43 7.03 3.39
N ARG A 64 4.11 7.11 3.52
CA ARG A 64 3.39 6.53 4.67
C ARG A 64 3.21 5.03 4.59
N VAL A 65 3.20 4.43 3.40
CA VAL A 65 2.97 2.97 3.25
C VAL A 65 3.96 2.14 4.07
N PRO A 66 5.29 2.43 4.07
CA PRO A 66 6.25 1.72 4.92
C PRO A 66 6.01 1.88 6.44
N THR A 67 5.22 2.86 6.88
CA THR A 67 4.91 3.06 8.31
C THR A 67 3.79 2.16 8.80
N TRP A 68 3.05 1.51 7.89
CA TRP A 68 1.94 0.65 8.27
C TRP A 68 2.47 -0.63 8.91
N GLY A 69 2.03 -0.89 10.14
CA GLY A 69 2.32 -2.14 10.84
C GLY A 69 1.44 -3.28 10.32
N PRO A 70 1.80 -4.53 10.63
CA PRO A 70 0.90 -5.65 10.36
C PRO A 70 -0.39 -5.51 11.18
N HIS A 71 -1.46 -6.15 10.71
CA HIS A 71 -2.67 -6.31 11.52
C HIS A 71 -2.31 -7.03 12.84
N ALA A 72 -2.95 -6.62 13.94
CA ALA A 72 -2.54 -7.01 15.30
C ALA A 72 -2.57 -8.54 15.55
N ASP A 73 -3.40 -9.27 14.81
CA ASP A 73 -3.57 -10.71 14.86
C ASP A 73 -2.56 -11.50 14.00
N VAL A 74 -1.90 -10.84 13.05
CA VAL A 74 -0.97 -11.47 12.10
C VAL A 74 0.30 -12.01 12.78
N PRO A 75 1.04 -11.26 13.62
CA PRO A 75 2.29 -11.75 14.20
C PRO A 75 2.11 -13.03 15.04
N ALA A 76 1.07 -13.08 15.88
CA ALA A 76 0.78 -14.24 16.71
C ALA A 76 0.40 -15.47 15.88
N GLY A 77 -0.38 -15.27 14.81
CA GLY A 77 -0.73 -16.34 13.87
C GLY A 77 0.49 -16.90 13.15
N LEU A 78 1.32 -16.02 12.57
CA LEU A 78 2.52 -16.43 11.84
C LEU A 78 3.52 -17.17 12.75
N ALA A 79 3.75 -16.68 13.97
CA ALA A 79 4.66 -17.32 14.93
C ALA A 79 4.22 -18.75 15.32
N LYS A 80 2.91 -19.04 15.30
CA LYS A 80 2.39 -20.39 15.54
C LYS A 80 2.62 -21.29 14.33
N VAL A 81 2.29 -20.81 13.13
CA VAL A 81 2.38 -21.58 11.88
C VAL A 81 3.83 -21.85 11.47
N ALA A 82 4.73 -20.90 11.72
CA ALA A 82 6.16 -21.01 11.41
C ALA A 82 6.87 -22.19 12.12
N LYS A 83 6.27 -22.76 13.16
CA LYS A 83 6.79 -23.96 13.84
C LYS A 83 6.56 -25.24 13.05
N GLU A 84 5.52 -25.26 12.22
CA GLU A 84 5.04 -26.45 11.53
C GLU A 84 5.43 -26.44 10.05
N ILE A 85 5.47 -25.26 9.42
CA ILE A 85 5.75 -25.12 7.98
C ILE A 85 6.65 -23.91 7.66
N PRO A 86 7.50 -23.99 6.61
CA PRO A 86 8.25 -22.84 6.12
C PRO A 86 7.33 -21.75 5.59
N LEU A 87 7.53 -20.51 6.05
CA LEU A 87 6.78 -19.35 5.56
C LEU A 87 7.52 -18.68 4.40
N VAL A 88 6.78 -18.29 3.36
CA VAL A 88 7.29 -17.53 2.21
C VAL A 88 6.42 -16.31 1.97
N ILE A 89 7.04 -15.16 1.70
CA ILE A 89 6.34 -13.96 1.22
C ILE A 89 6.52 -13.83 -0.29
N LEU A 90 5.42 -13.59 -0.98
CA LEU A 90 5.39 -13.11 -2.37
C LEU A 90 4.77 -11.71 -2.33
N SER A 91 5.53 -10.67 -2.68
CA SER A 91 5.09 -9.27 -2.53
C SER A 91 5.31 -8.44 -3.78
N ASN A 92 4.38 -7.53 -4.06
CA ASN A 92 4.57 -6.49 -5.07
C ASN A 92 5.37 -5.28 -4.53
N ALA A 93 5.88 -5.36 -3.30
CA ALA A 93 6.72 -4.32 -2.73
C ALA A 93 8.09 -4.23 -3.43
N MET A 94 8.71 -3.05 -3.36
CA MET A 94 10.09 -2.87 -3.79
C MET A 94 11.05 -3.58 -2.85
N ASN A 95 12.19 -4.03 -3.38
CA ASN A 95 13.25 -4.69 -2.62
C ASN A 95 13.73 -3.86 -1.43
N ALA A 96 13.82 -2.55 -1.61
CA ALA A 96 14.27 -1.61 -0.58
C ALA A 96 13.33 -1.52 0.65
N GLN A 97 12.06 -1.90 0.52
CA GLN A 97 11.05 -1.72 1.57
C GLN A 97 10.65 -3.03 2.25
N ILE A 98 10.66 -4.15 1.51
CA ILE A 98 10.03 -5.39 1.97
C ILE A 98 10.68 -5.95 3.25
N MET A 99 12.00 -5.88 3.39
CA MET A 99 12.70 -6.45 4.53
C MET A 99 12.31 -5.78 5.86
N SER A 100 12.17 -4.44 5.86
CA SER A 100 11.71 -3.69 7.04
C SER A 100 10.27 -4.02 7.45
N ASN A 101 9.44 -4.48 6.51
CA ASN A 101 8.08 -4.93 6.80
C ASN A 101 8.07 -6.38 7.31
N VAL A 102 8.93 -7.24 6.77
CA VAL A 102 9.10 -8.63 7.21
C VAL A 102 9.55 -8.67 8.67
N GLU A 103 10.48 -7.80 9.07
CA GLU A 103 10.95 -7.70 10.45
C GLU A 103 9.81 -7.43 11.45
N LYS A 104 8.82 -6.61 11.05
CA LYS A 104 7.66 -6.29 11.90
C LYS A 104 6.69 -7.45 12.08
N LEU A 105 6.76 -8.51 11.26
CA LEU A 105 5.87 -9.66 11.35
C LEU A 105 6.23 -10.60 12.51
N GLY A 106 7.43 -10.49 13.08
CA GLY A 106 7.83 -11.24 14.28
C GLY A 106 7.86 -12.76 14.12
N ALA A 107 7.95 -13.26 12.88
CA ALA A 107 8.01 -14.68 12.56
C ALA A 107 9.19 -14.98 11.61
N PRO A 108 9.81 -16.17 11.69
CA PRO A 108 10.86 -16.54 10.76
C PRO A 108 10.28 -16.86 9.39
N PHE A 109 10.87 -16.27 8.34
CA PHE A 109 10.53 -16.56 6.95
C PHE A 109 11.67 -17.30 6.27
N HIS A 110 11.33 -18.33 5.50
CA HIS A 110 12.27 -19.10 4.70
C HIS A 110 12.75 -18.31 3.47
N ALA A 111 11.84 -17.59 2.81
CA ALA A 111 12.16 -16.77 1.65
C ALA A 111 11.19 -15.58 1.50
N VAL A 112 11.66 -14.53 0.84
CA VAL A 112 10.89 -13.34 0.48
C VAL A 112 11.19 -13.03 -0.99
N TYR A 113 10.18 -13.08 -1.84
CA TYR A 113 10.29 -12.76 -3.26
C TYR A 113 9.49 -11.52 -3.59
N THR A 114 10.06 -10.65 -4.42
CA THR A 114 9.41 -9.43 -4.88
C THR A 114 9.12 -9.48 -6.37
N ALA A 115 8.09 -8.75 -6.81
CA ALA A 115 7.82 -8.58 -8.24
C ALA A 115 8.92 -7.81 -8.99
N GLU A 116 9.82 -7.11 -8.28
CA GLU A 116 10.99 -6.43 -8.86
C GLU A 116 12.10 -7.42 -9.29
N GLN A 117 12.08 -8.64 -8.78
CA GLN A 117 13.10 -9.67 -9.06
C GLN A 117 12.85 -10.47 -10.36
N ALA A 118 11.73 -10.24 -11.05
CA ALA A 118 11.28 -11.01 -12.22
C ALA A 118 11.58 -10.32 -13.55
#